data_AF-A0A812N730-F1
#
_entry.id   AF-A0A812N730-F1
#
_cell.length_a   1.000
_cell.length_b   1.000
_cell.length_c   1.000
_cell.angle_alpha   90.00
_cell.angle_beta   90.00
_cell.angle_gamma   90.00
#
_symmetry.space_group_name_H-M   'P 1'
#
loop_
_entity.id
_entity.type
_entity.pdbx_description
1 polymer ?
#
loop_
_entity_poly.entity_id
_entity_poly.type
_entity_poly.pdbx_seq_one_letter_code
_entity_poly.pdbx_strand_id
1 'polypeptide(L)'
;MRKWLLLQLEVVVNASDWLEAWTALQATGNEVSTPASILESDAGQVRLKQTLKAAKKLDGLIQKVISMEASFSQEAHDQFSALLSFDCRSFAAPMLEHPGLMDVLHVKASNQRLCFEDLCKDLKTNTKELFSEAESWKRDLSESCSLQDLLDKAKTTLDTVDGELVSKQCEQLAEECKHAQEFLDEMGPYQKEFGDFLAALQTAKVTCEQCKAIVCESLLCFALQLSSKQRKLAIVRDQLGDITGKRVKESLIHPLLCKEARELVQ
;
A
#
# COMPACT_ATOMS: atom_id res chain seq x y z
N MET A 1 2.25 7.67 -40.49
CA MET A 1 2.66 6.33 -40.96
C MET A 1 4.05 5.89 -40.48
N ARG A 2 5.17 6.52 -40.89
CA ARG A 2 6.54 6.10 -40.46
C ARG A 2 6.69 5.92 -38.93
N LYS A 3 6.21 6.88 -38.15
CA LYS A 3 6.26 6.83 -36.67
C LYS A 3 5.47 5.66 -36.08
N TRP A 4 4.34 5.31 -36.69
CA TRP A 4 3.51 4.17 -36.27
C TRP A 4 4.20 2.85 -36.56
N LEU A 5 4.81 2.71 -37.74
CA LEU A 5 5.58 1.52 -38.09
C LEU A 5 6.78 1.31 -37.15
N LEU A 6 7.46 2.39 -36.76
CA LEU A 6 8.53 2.32 -35.76
C LEU A 6 8.00 1.83 -34.40
N LEU A 7 6.84 2.32 -33.95
CA LEU A 7 6.22 1.84 -32.72
C LEU A 7 5.83 0.35 -32.80
N GLN A 8 5.33 -0.12 -33.94
CA GLN A 8 5.05 -1.56 -34.15
C GLN A 8 6.32 -2.41 -34.01
N LEU A 9 7.45 -1.97 -34.58
CA LEU A 9 8.74 -2.65 -34.42
C LEU A 9 9.24 -2.59 -32.97
N GLU A 10 9.07 -1.47 -32.28
CA GLU A 10 9.38 -1.36 -30.85
C GLU A 10 8.53 -2.34 -30.02
N VAL A 11 7.26 -2.56 -30.35
CA VAL A 11 6.42 -3.59 -29.69
C VAL A 11 7.05 -4.97 -29.83
N VAL A 12 7.53 -5.36 -31.02
CA VAL A 12 8.19 -6.66 -31.23
C VAL A 12 9.46 -6.80 -30.39
N VAL A 13 10.31 -5.77 -30.37
CA VAL A 13 11.54 -5.80 -29.55
C VAL A 13 11.21 -5.94 -28.08
N ASN A 14 10.21 -5.20 -27.57
CA ASN A 14 9.84 -5.24 -26.15
C ASN A 14 9.07 -6.50 -25.77
N ALA A 15 8.39 -7.14 -26.73
CA ALA A 15 7.83 -8.47 -26.53
C ALA A 15 8.94 -9.52 -26.35
N SER A 16 10.06 -9.39 -27.09
CA SER A 16 11.25 -10.21 -26.87
C SER A 16 11.86 -9.97 -25.49
N ASP A 17 12.04 -8.70 -25.08
CA ASP A 17 12.53 -8.36 -23.74
C ASP A 17 11.64 -8.97 -22.64
N TRP A 18 10.32 -8.95 -22.83
CA TRP A 18 9.37 -9.56 -21.90
C TRP A 18 9.54 -11.08 -21.84
N LEU A 19 9.67 -11.76 -22.98
CA LEU A 19 9.88 -13.21 -23.03
C LEU A 19 11.18 -13.62 -22.35
N GLU A 20 12.26 -12.87 -22.56
CA GLU A 20 13.54 -13.10 -21.88
C GLU A 20 13.41 -12.94 -20.37
N ALA A 21 12.76 -11.87 -19.91
CA ALA A 21 12.52 -11.63 -18.50
C ALA A 21 11.63 -12.70 -17.86
N TRP A 22 10.57 -13.13 -18.56
CA TRP A 22 9.69 -14.20 -18.12
C TRP A 22 10.43 -15.54 -18.03
N THR A 23 11.23 -15.88 -19.03
CA THR A 23 12.05 -17.11 -19.05
C THR A 23 13.07 -17.10 -17.91
N ALA A 24 13.71 -15.95 -17.65
CA ALA A 24 14.64 -15.80 -16.54
C ALA A 24 13.95 -15.97 -15.18
N LEU A 25 12.73 -15.46 -15.02
CA LEU A 25 11.92 -15.65 -13.81
C LEU A 25 11.57 -17.13 -13.61
N GLN A 26 11.21 -17.84 -14.68
CA GLN A 26 10.87 -19.26 -14.63
C GLN A 26 12.07 -20.19 -14.43
N ALA A 27 13.29 -19.72 -14.68
CA ALA A 27 14.52 -20.48 -14.48
C ALA A 27 14.70 -20.82 -12.98
N THR A 28 14.01 -21.89 -12.59
CA THR A 28 14.09 -22.58 -11.31
C THR A 28 14.87 -23.86 -11.55
N GLY A 29 15.75 -24.24 -10.63
CA GLY A 29 16.56 -25.46 -10.78
C GLY A 29 15.78 -26.78 -10.70
N ASN A 30 14.44 -26.76 -10.67
CA ASN A 30 13.57 -27.92 -10.46
C ASN A 30 12.58 -28.10 -11.63
N GLU A 31 12.26 -29.36 -11.95
CA GLU A 31 11.44 -29.76 -13.11
C GLU A 31 9.95 -29.35 -13.03
N VAL A 32 9.48 -28.85 -11.89
CA VAL A 32 8.10 -28.36 -11.71
C VAL A 32 8.12 -26.97 -11.06
N SER A 33 7.99 -25.94 -11.88
CA SER A 33 7.93 -24.54 -11.43
C SER A 33 6.49 -24.17 -11.02
N THR A 34 6.15 -24.32 -9.74
CA THR A 34 4.91 -23.72 -9.20
C THR A 34 5.10 -22.22 -8.99
N PRO A 35 4.02 -21.40 -9.01
CA PRO A 35 4.13 -19.96 -8.77
C PRO A 35 4.83 -19.61 -7.44
N ALA A 36 4.59 -20.40 -6.39
CA ALA A 36 5.27 -20.27 -5.11
C ALA A 36 6.77 -20.56 -5.22
N SER A 37 7.16 -21.67 -5.87
CA SER A 37 8.58 -22.01 -6.06
C SER A 37 9.35 -20.99 -6.90
N ILE A 38 8.68 -20.34 -7.86
CA ILE A 38 9.24 -19.25 -8.66
C ILE A 38 9.60 -18.08 -7.74
N LEU A 39 8.66 -17.64 -6.90
CA LEU A 39 8.87 -16.54 -5.94
C LEU A 39 9.96 -16.88 -4.92
N GLU A 40 9.98 -18.10 -4.39
CA GLU A 40 10.98 -18.56 -3.42
C GLU A 40 12.40 -18.58 -4.02
N SER A 41 12.52 -18.98 -5.29
CA SER A 41 13.81 -18.99 -5.99
C SER A 41 14.31 -17.58 -6.32
N ASP A 42 13.43 -16.59 -6.38
CA ASP A 42 13.76 -15.20 -6.72
C ASP A 42 14.00 -14.38 -5.45
N ALA A 43 15.10 -14.68 -4.75
CA ALA A 43 15.51 -13.95 -3.56
C ALA A 43 15.64 -12.44 -3.86
N GLY A 44 14.89 -11.61 -3.12
CA GLY A 44 14.82 -10.17 -3.36
C GLY A 44 13.94 -9.74 -4.55
N GLN A 45 13.27 -10.70 -5.20
CA GLN A 45 12.27 -10.49 -6.26
C GLN A 45 12.79 -9.71 -7.47
N VAL A 46 14.09 -9.82 -7.76
CA VAL A 46 14.75 -9.04 -8.81
C VAL A 46 14.21 -9.43 -10.18
N ARG A 47 14.01 -10.72 -10.44
CA ARG A 47 13.53 -11.21 -11.73
C ARG A 47 12.06 -10.86 -11.93
N LEU A 48 11.23 -10.99 -10.89
CA LEU A 48 9.84 -10.57 -10.95
C LEU A 48 9.71 -9.07 -11.28
N LYS A 49 10.51 -8.23 -10.62
CA LYS A 49 10.56 -6.78 -10.91
C LYS A 49 10.96 -6.49 -12.35
N GLN A 50 11.91 -7.25 -12.90
CA GLN A 50 12.31 -7.12 -14.31
C GLN A 50 11.18 -7.51 -15.25
N THR A 51 10.48 -8.62 -15.00
CA THR A 51 9.32 -9.05 -15.80
C THR A 51 8.20 -8.00 -15.76
N LEU A 52 7.87 -7.48 -14.57
CA LEU A 52 6.86 -6.42 -14.41
C LEU A 52 7.26 -5.12 -15.12
N LYS A 53 8.54 -4.73 -15.06
CA LYS A 53 9.06 -3.58 -15.79
C LYS A 53 8.95 -3.76 -17.31
N ALA A 54 9.28 -4.95 -17.82
CA ALA A 54 9.12 -5.29 -19.23
C ALA A 54 7.64 -5.24 -19.64
N ALA A 55 6.74 -5.79 -18.83
CA ALA A 55 5.29 -5.78 -19.06
C ALA A 55 4.75 -4.35 -19.12
N LYS A 56 5.13 -3.49 -18.17
CA LYS A 56 4.74 -2.07 -18.13
C LYS A 56 5.22 -1.30 -19.36
N LYS A 57 6.44 -1.58 -19.82
CA LYS A 57 7.00 -0.95 -21.04
C LYS A 57 6.26 -1.42 -22.29
N LEU A 58 5.96 -2.72 -22.38
CA LEU A 58 5.24 -3.33 -23.49
C LEU A 58 3.80 -2.79 -23.59
N ASP A 59 3.05 -2.79 -22.48
CA ASP A 59 1.70 -2.20 -22.42
C ASP A 59 1.73 -0.73 -22.85
N GLY A 60 2.64 0.07 -22.30
CA GLY A 60 2.79 1.48 -22.67
C GLY A 60 3.07 1.71 -24.16
N LEU A 61 3.76 0.79 -24.85
CA LEU A 61 3.96 0.84 -26.30
C LEU A 61 2.70 0.43 -27.07
N ILE A 62 2.01 -0.63 -26.64
CA ILE A 62 0.73 -1.06 -27.23
C ILE A 62 -0.30 0.09 -27.16
N GLN A 63 -0.43 0.76 -26.01
CA GLN A 63 -1.33 1.91 -25.86
C GLN A 63 -0.94 3.09 -26.77
N LYS A 64 0.35 3.33 -26.99
CA LYS A 64 0.84 4.35 -27.94
C LYS A 64 0.51 3.99 -29.38
N VAL A 65 0.60 2.72 -29.77
CA VAL A 65 0.20 2.25 -31.10
C VAL A 65 -1.30 2.45 -31.31
N ILE A 66 -2.13 2.01 -30.34
CA ILE A 66 -3.59 2.17 -30.38
C ILE A 66 -3.98 3.64 -30.52
N SER A 67 -3.45 4.52 -29.67
CA SER A 67 -3.76 5.96 -29.71
C SER A 67 -3.29 6.63 -31.00
N MET A 68 -2.16 6.21 -31.57
CA MET A 68 -1.68 6.74 -32.84
C MET A 68 -2.53 6.26 -34.01
N GLU A 69 -2.93 4.99 -34.03
CA GLU A 69 -3.82 4.46 -35.07
C GLU A 69 -5.19 5.16 -35.04
N ALA A 70 -5.75 5.37 -33.85
CA ALA A 70 -7.00 6.12 -33.67
C ALA A 70 -6.95 7.57 -34.16
N SER A 71 -5.74 8.13 -34.38
CA SER A 71 -5.54 9.49 -34.89
C SER A 71 -5.45 9.57 -36.42
N PHE A 72 -5.48 8.44 -37.13
CA PHE A 72 -5.41 8.42 -38.59
C PHE A 72 -6.72 8.89 -39.23
N SER A 73 -6.60 9.67 -40.31
CA SER A 73 -7.75 10.05 -41.14
C SER A 73 -8.25 8.85 -41.93
N GLN A 74 -9.50 8.91 -42.38
CA GLN A 74 -10.07 7.89 -43.27
C GLN A 74 -9.24 7.72 -44.56
N GLU A 75 -8.75 8.82 -45.15
CA GLU A 75 -7.86 8.79 -46.31
C GLU A 75 -6.55 8.02 -46.04
N ALA A 76 -5.99 8.16 -44.84
CA ALA A 76 -4.80 7.41 -44.44
C ALA A 76 -5.10 5.92 -44.22
N HIS A 77 -6.28 5.59 -43.69
CA HIS A 77 -6.74 4.20 -43.59
C HIS A 77 -6.89 3.55 -44.97
N ASP A 78 -7.47 4.27 -45.93
CA ASP A 78 -7.68 3.75 -47.29
C ASP A 78 -6.34 3.60 -48.03
N GLN A 79 -5.46 4.60 -47.93
CA GLN A 79 -4.16 4.61 -48.61
C GLN A 79 -3.18 3.56 -48.07
N PHE A 80 -3.23 3.27 -46.76
CA PHE A 80 -2.27 2.41 -46.08
C PHE A 80 -2.88 1.15 -45.48
N SER A 81 -4.08 0.76 -45.90
CA SER A 81 -4.83 -0.41 -45.41
C SER A 81 -3.98 -1.69 -45.29
N ALA A 82 -3.17 -1.99 -46.31
CA ALA A 82 -2.26 -3.14 -46.29
C ALA A 82 -1.18 -3.05 -45.19
N LEU A 83 -0.64 -1.85 -44.92
CA LEU A 83 0.34 -1.66 -43.83
C LEU A 83 -0.33 -1.69 -42.46
N LEU A 84 -1.58 -1.23 -42.34
CA LEU A 84 -2.33 -1.30 -41.09
C LEU A 84 -2.70 -2.74 -40.70
N SER A 85 -2.68 -3.69 -41.65
CA SER A 85 -2.77 -5.11 -41.34
C SER A 85 -1.54 -5.67 -40.61
N PHE A 86 -0.42 -4.92 -40.57
CA PHE A 86 0.76 -5.25 -39.80
C PHE A 86 0.52 -4.95 -38.31
N ASP A 87 -0.22 -5.82 -37.64
CA ASP A 87 -0.60 -5.66 -36.23
C ASP A 87 0.27 -6.51 -35.31
N CYS A 88 1.40 -5.94 -34.85
CA CYS A 88 2.28 -6.60 -33.88
C CYS A 88 1.67 -6.63 -32.47
N ARG A 89 0.59 -5.89 -32.20
CA ARG A 89 -0.09 -5.92 -30.90
C ARG A 89 -0.81 -7.23 -30.68
N SER A 90 -1.39 -7.80 -31.73
CA SER A 90 -2.09 -9.09 -31.66
C SER A 90 -1.18 -10.23 -31.17
N PHE A 91 0.12 -10.13 -31.48
CA PHE A 91 1.15 -11.04 -30.98
C PHE A 91 1.59 -10.72 -29.54
N ALA A 92 1.71 -9.44 -29.19
CA ALA A 92 2.26 -9.01 -27.91
C ALA A 92 1.23 -8.93 -26.76
N ALA A 93 -0.04 -8.64 -27.05
CA ALA A 93 -1.09 -8.50 -26.05
C ALA A 93 -1.31 -9.77 -25.21
N PRO A 94 -1.32 -11.01 -25.77
CA PRO A 94 -1.45 -12.23 -24.97
C PRO A 94 -0.34 -12.42 -23.93
N MET A 95 0.84 -11.83 -24.12
CA MET A 95 1.92 -11.86 -23.12
C MET A 95 1.55 -11.09 -21.85
N LEU A 96 0.80 -9.99 -22.02
CA LEU A 96 0.28 -9.22 -20.90
C LEU A 96 -0.87 -9.94 -20.19
N GLU A 97 -1.42 -11.00 -20.76
CA GLU A 97 -2.47 -11.84 -20.14
C GLU A 97 -1.93 -13.22 -19.76
N HIS A 98 -0.61 -13.39 -19.71
CA HIS A 98 0.03 -14.69 -19.51
C HIS A 98 -0.40 -15.34 -18.18
N PRO A 99 -1.09 -16.50 -18.19
CA PRO A 99 -1.66 -17.09 -16.97
C PRO A 99 -0.62 -17.36 -15.88
N GLY A 100 0.55 -17.87 -16.27
CA GLY A 100 1.62 -18.16 -15.30
C GLY A 100 2.16 -16.92 -14.58
N LEU A 101 2.14 -15.75 -15.23
CA LEU A 101 2.56 -14.52 -14.57
C LEU A 101 1.46 -14.05 -13.62
N MET A 102 0.19 -14.12 -14.05
CA MET A 102 -0.95 -13.79 -13.19
C MET A 102 -0.99 -14.68 -11.94
N ASP A 103 -0.74 -15.98 -12.06
CA ASP A 103 -0.68 -16.89 -10.93
C ASP A 103 0.43 -16.51 -9.93
N VAL A 104 1.61 -16.12 -10.43
CA VAL A 104 2.72 -15.63 -9.59
C VAL A 104 2.32 -14.35 -8.85
N LEU A 105 1.66 -13.42 -9.52
CA LEU A 105 1.18 -12.19 -8.92
C LEU A 105 0.09 -12.45 -7.88
N HIS A 106 -0.85 -13.38 -8.14
CA HIS A 106 -1.87 -13.79 -7.18
C HIS A 106 -1.28 -14.42 -5.93
N VAL A 107 -0.31 -15.34 -6.07
CA VAL A 107 0.36 -15.92 -4.89
C VAL A 107 1.09 -14.84 -4.09
N LYS A 108 1.82 -13.94 -4.75
CA LYS A 108 2.51 -12.84 -4.05
C LYS A 108 1.54 -11.91 -3.32
N ALA A 109 0.47 -11.47 -3.99
CA ALA A 109 -0.55 -10.62 -3.40
C ALA A 109 -1.27 -11.31 -2.24
N SER A 110 -1.56 -12.61 -2.37
CA SER A 110 -2.17 -13.41 -1.32
C SER A 110 -1.26 -13.54 -0.09
N ASN A 111 0.04 -13.79 -0.29
CA ASN A 111 1.00 -13.86 0.81
C ASN A 111 1.12 -12.52 1.57
N GLN A 112 1.16 -11.39 0.85
CA GLN A 112 1.17 -10.07 1.47
C GLN A 112 -0.15 -9.76 2.19
N ARG A 113 -1.28 -10.17 1.61
CA ARG A 113 -2.61 -10.01 2.24
C ARG A 113 -2.68 -10.75 3.58
N LEU A 114 -2.25 -12.00 3.63
CA LEU A 114 -2.22 -12.77 4.87
C LEU A 114 -1.33 -12.11 5.93
N CYS A 115 -0.17 -11.58 5.53
CA CYS A 115 0.69 -10.81 6.42
C CYS A 115 -0.02 -9.57 7.00
N PHE A 116 -0.79 -8.84 6.20
CA PHE A 116 -1.60 -7.72 6.68
C PHE A 116 -2.69 -8.17 7.65
N GLU A 117 -3.40 -9.24 7.32
CA GLU A 117 -4.47 -9.78 8.15
C GLU A 117 -3.94 -10.18 9.53
N ASP A 118 -2.79 -10.85 9.58
CA ASP A 118 -2.12 -11.25 10.83
C ASP A 118 -1.67 -10.03 11.65
N LEU A 119 -0.96 -9.09 11.04
CA LEU A 119 -0.50 -7.88 11.75
C LEU A 119 -1.67 -7.01 12.24
N CYS A 120 -2.73 -6.88 11.44
CA CYS A 120 -3.93 -6.14 11.85
C CYS A 120 -4.66 -6.85 12.99
N LYS A 121 -4.72 -8.18 12.98
CA LYS A 121 -5.33 -8.97 14.04
C LYS A 121 -4.55 -8.85 15.35
N ASP A 122 -3.22 -8.89 15.28
CA ASP A 122 -2.36 -8.69 16.45
C ASP A 122 -2.53 -7.28 17.03
N LEU A 123 -2.52 -6.25 16.19
CA LEU A 123 -2.79 -4.88 16.60
C LEU A 123 -4.16 -4.75 17.27
N LYS A 124 -5.22 -5.26 16.64
CA LYS A 124 -6.59 -5.25 17.20
C LYS A 124 -6.66 -5.91 18.56
N THR A 125 -5.97 -7.04 18.73
CA THR A 125 -5.91 -7.77 20.00
C THR A 125 -5.19 -6.94 21.07
N ASN A 126 -4.03 -6.37 20.74
CA ASN A 126 -3.21 -5.61 21.67
C ASN A 126 -3.83 -4.25 22.05
N THR A 127 -4.57 -3.63 21.14
CA THR A 127 -5.33 -2.41 21.41
C THR A 127 -6.75 -2.68 21.90
N LYS A 128 -7.17 -3.96 22.03
CA LYS A 128 -8.55 -4.37 22.37
C LYS A 128 -9.63 -3.68 21.53
N GLU A 129 -9.31 -3.40 20.27
CA GLU A 129 -10.18 -2.66 19.34
C GLU A 129 -10.69 -1.30 19.85
N LEU A 130 -9.95 -0.65 20.76
CA LEU A 130 -10.31 0.65 21.37
C LEU A 130 -10.41 1.83 20.37
N PHE A 131 -10.15 1.59 19.09
CA PHE A 131 -10.29 2.54 17.99
C PHE A 131 -11.56 2.32 17.16
N SER A 132 -12.23 1.17 17.31
CA SER A 132 -13.46 0.85 16.60
C SER A 132 -14.62 1.69 17.14
N GLU A 133 -15.65 1.98 16.33
CA GLU A 133 -16.82 2.73 16.82
C GLU A 133 -17.53 2.02 17.97
N ALA A 134 -17.56 0.68 17.93
CA ALA A 134 -18.24 -0.14 18.93
C ALA A 134 -17.49 -0.18 20.27
N GLU A 135 -16.16 -0.36 20.26
CA GLU A 135 -15.33 -0.51 21.46
C GLU A 135 -14.46 0.73 21.74
N SER A 136 -14.76 1.86 21.08
CA SER A 136 -13.98 3.09 21.24
C SER A 136 -13.85 3.46 22.70
N TRP A 137 -12.62 3.72 23.16
CA TRP A 137 -12.42 4.22 24.53
C TRP A 137 -13.13 5.56 24.79
N LYS A 138 -13.48 6.27 23.70
CA LYS A 138 -14.19 7.55 23.69
C LYS A 138 -15.71 7.42 23.61
N ARG A 139 -16.28 6.22 23.42
CA ARG A 139 -17.70 6.01 23.12
C ARG A 139 -18.66 6.70 24.11
N ASP A 140 -18.29 6.71 25.38
CA ASP A 140 -19.13 7.26 26.46
C ASP A 140 -18.74 8.70 26.84
N LEU A 141 -17.80 9.34 26.12
CA LEU A 141 -17.37 10.71 26.36
C LEU A 141 -18.17 11.68 25.49
N SER A 142 -18.80 12.68 26.12
CA SER A 142 -19.40 13.79 25.37
C SER A 142 -18.33 14.77 24.90
N GLU A 143 -18.61 15.52 23.83
CA GLU A 143 -17.74 16.61 23.36
C GLU A 143 -17.52 17.72 24.42
N SER A 144 -18.40 17.77 25.43
CA SER A 144 -18.36 18.69 26.57
C SER A 144 -17.79 18.08 27.85
N CYS A 145 -17.19 16.89 27.80
CA CYS A 145 -16.64 16.23 28.98
C CYS A 145 -15.53 17.08 29.63
N SER A 146 -15.41 16.98 30.96
CA SER A 146 -14.32 17.65 31.65
C SER A 146 -13.00 16.93 31.38
N LEU A 147 -11.87 17.65 31.51
CA LEU A 147 -10.56 17.03 31.37
C LEU A 147 -10.37 15.88 32.36
N GLN A 148 -10.90 16.01 33.58
CA GLN A 148 -10.77 14.98 34.60
C GLN A 148 -11.52 13.69 34.21
N ASP A 149 -12.75 13.82 33.69
CA ASP A 149 -13.54 12.66 33.23
C ASP A 149 -12.83 11.90 32.10
N LEU A 150 -12.22 12.65 31.17
CA LEU A 150 -11.45 12.08 30.06
C LEU A 150 -10.21 11.32 30.58
N LEU A 151 -9.46 11.91 31.51
CA LEU A 151 -8.26 11.30 32.09
C LEU A 151 -8.59 10.05 32.92
N ASP A 152 -9.70 10.06 33.65
CA ASP A 152 -10.16 8.90 34.43
C ASP A 152 -10.63 7.76 33.51
N LYS A 153 -11.30 8.08 32.40
CA LYS A 153 -11.64 7.08 31.37
C LYS A 153 -10.39 6.52 30.70
N ALA A 154 -9.44 7.36 30.31
CA ALA A 154 -8.17 6.92 29.72
C ALA A 154 -7.41 5.96 30.65
N LYS A 155 -7.37 6.27 31.95
CA LYS A 155 -6.70 5.44 32.96
C LYS A 155 -7.31 4.04 33.11
N THR A 156 -8.61 3.89 32.89
CA THR A 156 -9.29 2.57 32.96
C THR A 156 -9.22 1.79 31.65
N THR A 157 -8.83 2.44 30.54
CA THR A 157 -8.86 1.87 29.19
C THR A 157 -7.46 1.84 28.56
N LEU A 158 -6.94 3.00 28.17
CA LEU A 158 -5.67 3.19 27.48
C LEU A 158 -4.45 2.71 28.29
N ASP A 159 -4.44 2.86 29.61
CA ASP A 159 -3.32 2.40 30.45
C ASP A 159 -3.17 0.87 30.47
N THR A 160 -4.17 0.14 29.98
CA THR A 160 -4.10 -1.32 29.83
C THR A 160 -3.48 -1.77 28.51
N VAL A 161 -3.12 -0.83 27.63
CA VAL A 161 -2.49 -1.08 26.33
C VAL A 161 -0.98 -0.96 26.46
N ASP A 162 -0.25 -1.94 25.94
CA ASP A 162 1.21 -1.85 25.81
C ASP A 162 1.56 -0.97 24.61
N GLY A 163 1.77 0.32 24.87
CA GLY A 163 2.08 1.31 23.83
C GLY A 163 3.40 1.05 23.10
N GLU A 164 4.39 0.41 23.74
CA GLU A 164 5.68 0.09 23.10
C GLU A 164 5.50 -1.06 22.09
N LEU A 165 4.78 -2.11 22.50
CA LEU A 165 4.43 -3.22 21.61
C LEU A 165 3.60 -2.75 20.42
N VAL A 166 2.55 -1.95 20.66
CA VAL A 166 1.69 -1.41 19.60
C VAL A 166 2.46 -0.51 18.64
N SER A 167 3.37 0.32 19.15
CA SER A 167 4.22 1.19 18.30
C SER A 167 5.11 0.37 17.37
N LYS A 168 5.78 -0.66 17.90
CA LYS A 168 6.62 -1.57 17.11
C LYS A 168 5.83 -2.31 16.03
N GLN A 169 4.63 -2.80 16.36
CA GLN A 169 3.75 -3.45 15.38
C GLN A 169 3.23 -2.47 14.33
N CYS A 170 2.93 -1.23 14.71
CA CYS A 170 2.57 -0.17 13.77
C CYS A 170 3.72 0.15 12.80
N GLU A 171 4.97 0.16 13.25
CA GLU A 171 6.15 0.35 12.40
C GLU A 171 6.31 -0.80 11.41
N GLN A 172 6.17 -2.04 11.88
CA GLN A 172 6.22 -3.23 11.02
C GLN A 172 5.12 -3.19 9.96
N LEU A 173 3.87 -2.92 10.35
CA LEU A 173 2.75 -2.82 9.42
C LEU A 173 2.94 -1.67 8.42
N ALA A 174 3.52 -0.54 8.84
CA ALA A 174 3.79 0.58 7.95
C ALA A 174 4.84 0.24 6.88
N GLU A 175 5.90 -0.50 7.24
CA GLU A 175 6.90 -0.95 6.27
C GLU A 175 6.32 -1.97 5.29
N GLU A 176 5.52 -2.93 5.76
CA GLU A 176 4.83 -3.87 4.87
C GLU A 176 3.83 -3.16 3.94
N CYS A 177 3.11 -2.15 4.43
CA CYS A 177 2.24 -1.32 3.59
C CYS A 177 3.02 -0.57 2.51
N LYS A 178 4.24 -0.13 2.82
CA LYS A 178 5.14 0.53 1.84
C LYS A 178 5.61 -0.47 0.79
N HIS A 179 6.08 -1.65 1.19
CA HIS A 179 6.48 -2.71 0.24
C HIS A 179 5.33 -3.14 -0.68
N ALA A 180 4.10 -3.23 -0.16
CA ALA A 180 2.93 -3.51 -1.00
C ALA A 180 2.57 -2.36 -1.94
N GLN A 181 2.72 -1.11 -1.50
CA GLN A 181 2.51 0.03 -2.40
C GLN A 181 3.52 0.03 -3.54
N GLU A 182 4.80 -0.23 -3.26
CA GLU A 182 5.83 -0.39 -4.28
C GLU A 182 5.49 -1.52 -5.25
N PHE A 183 5.03 -2.67 -4.74
CA PHE A 183 4.61 -3.79 -5.57
C PHE A 183 3.39 -3.45 -6.45
N LEU A 184 2.39 -2.74 -5.92
CA LEU A 184 1.27 -2.24 -6.72
C LEU A 184 1.78 -1.35 -7.86
N ASP A 185 2.65 -0.39 -7.57
CA ASP A 185 3.19 0.55 -8.57
C ASP A 185 4.00 -0.16 -9.67
N GLU A 186 4.66 -1.26 -9.31
CA GLU A 186 5.37 -2.16 -10.22
C GLU A 186 4.42 -3.01 -11.09
N MET A 187 3.29 -3.47 -10.54
CA MET A 187 2.30 -4.27 -11.28
C MET A 187 1.70 -3.54 -12.50
N GLY A 188 1.75 -2.21 -12.56
CA GLY A 188 1.41 -1.44 -13.77
C GLY A 188 0.07 -1.86 -14.40
N PRO A 189 0.07 -2.52 -15.59
CA PRO A 189 -1.16 -2.92 -16.27
C PRO A 189 -2.04 -3.90 -15.46
N TYR A 190 -1.46 -4.65 -14.52
CA TYR A 190 -2.16 -5.69 -13.77
C TYR A 190 -2.99 -5.18 -12.58
N GLN A 191 -2.76 -3.95 -12.11
CA GLN A 191 -3.31 -3.45 -10.84
C GLN A 191 -4.83 -3.64 -10.68
N LYS A 192 -5.58 -3.54 -11.78
CA LYS A 192 -7.05 -3.62 -11.78
C LYS A 192 -7.57 -5.00 -11.35
N GLU A 193 -6.79 -6.06 -11.57
CA GLU A 193 -7.15 -7.43 -11.21
C GLU A 193 -6.95 -7.72 -9.71
N PHE A 194 -6.36 -6.79 -8.95
CA PHE A 194 -5.96 -6.96 -7.55
C PHE A 194 -6.80 -6.11 -6.59
N GLY A 195 -8.11 -6.00 -6.85
CA GLY A 195 -9.05 -5.23 -6.03
C GLY A 195 -9.07 -5.63 -4.56
N ASP A 196 -9.09 -6.93 -4.27
CA ASP A 196 -9.09 -7.43 -2.88
C ASP A 196 -7.79 -7.10 -2.14
N PHE A 197 -6.65 -7.16 -2.84
CA PHE A 197 -5.35 -6.82 -2.28
C PHE A 197 -5.25 -5.31 -2.00
N LEU A 198 -5.76 -4.48 -2.91
CA LEU A 198 -5.89 -3.03 -2.72
C LEU A 198 -6.77 -2.71 -1.49
N ALA A 199 -7.91 -3.38 -1.36
CA ALA A 199 -8.79 -3.20 -0.21
C ALA A 199 -8.07 -3.56 1.11
N ALA A 200 -7.39 -4.71 1.15
CA ALA A 200 -6.62 -5.14 2.31
C ALA A 200 -5.51 -4.15 2.69
N LEU A 201 -4.77 -3.62 1.70
CA LEU A 201 -3.76 -2.58 1.94
C LEU A 201 -4.37 -1.32 2.56
N GLN A 202 -5.54 -0.88 2.08
CA GLN A 202 -6.21 0.29 2.66
C GLN A 202 -6.68 0.02 4.09
N THR A 203 -7.26 -1.16 4.36
CA THR A 203 -7.62 -1.58 5.72
C THR A 203 -6.40 -1.58 6.65
N ALA A 204 -5.26 -2.09 6.18
CA ALA A 204 -4.01 -2.09 6.94
C ALA A 204 -3.51 -0.67 7.27
N LYS A 205 -3.52 0.23 6.28
CA LYS A 205 -3.16 1.64 6.48
C LYS A 205 -4.06 2.33 7.50
N VAL A 206 -5.38 2.15 7.40
CA VAL A 206 -6.35 2.72 8.34
C VAL A 206 -6.15 2.17 9.75
N THR A 207 -5.97 0.86 9.88
CA THR A 207 -5.72 0.20 11.18
C THR A 207 -4.45 0.74 11.83
N CYS A 208 -3.37 0.90 11.06
CA CYS A 208 -2.11 1.48 11.52
C CYS A 208 -2.31 2.93 12.02
N GLU A 209 -2.99 3.78 11.25
CA GLU A 209 -3.27 5.17 11.65
C GLU A 209 -4.09 5.24 12.94
N GLN A 210 -5.10 4.38 13.08
CA GLN A 210 -5.95 4.30 14.26
C GLN A 210 -5.17 3.83 15.50
N CYS A 211 -4.31 2.83 15.37
CA CYS A 211 -3.48 2.34 16.47
C CYS A 211 -2.44 3.38 16.91
N LYS A 212 -1.82 4.09 15.97
CA LYS A 212 -0.93 5.22 16.29
C LYS A 212 -1.66 6.33 17.04
N ALA A 213 -2.91 6.61 16.68
CA ALA A 213 -3.74 7.58 17.40
C ALA A 213 -4.01 7.14 18.85
N ILE A 214 -4.31 5.86 19.10
CA ILE A 214 -4.46 5.32 20.46
C ILE A 214 -3.20 5.54 21.29
N VAL A 215 -2.03 5.20 20.74
CA VAL A 215 -0.75 5.38 21.45
C VAL A 215 -0.52 6.85 21.77
N CYS A 216 -0.77 7.73 20.80
CA CYS A 216 -0.66 9.18 20.99
C CYS A 216 -1.61 9.69 22.09
N GLU A 217 -2.87 9.24 22.11
CA GLU A 217 -3.86 9.61 23.13
C GLU A 217 -3.45 9.12 24.51
N SER A 218 -2.94 7.88 24.60
CA SER A 218 -2.43 7.30 25.84
C SER A 218 -1.28 8.13 26.40
N LEU A 219 -0.30 8.49 25.56
CA LEU A 219 0.85 9.31 25.96
C LEU A 219 0.45 10.73 26.36
N LEU A 220 -0.50 11.36 25.66
CA LEU A 220 -1.02 12.67 26.03
C LEU A 220 -1.75 12.61 27.39
N CYS A 221 -2.63 11.63 27.59
CA CYS A 221 -3.34 11.45 28.86
C CYS A 221 -2.36 11.22 30.01
N PHE A 222 -1.38 10.33 29.82
CA PHE A 222 -0.33 10.08 30.79
C PHE A 222 0.45 11.36 31.11
N ALA A 223 0.86 12.13 30.09
CA ALA A 223 1.63 13.36 30.29
C ALA A 223 0.86 14.39 31.09
N LEU A 224 -0.44 14.56 30.85
CA LEU A 224 -1.31 15.52 31.56
C LEU A 224 -1.42 15.21 33.05
N GLN A 225 -1.35 13.93 33.43
CA GLN A 225 -1.37 13.47 34.82
C GLN A 225 -0.01 13.60 35.55
N LEU A 226 1.09 13.88 34.83
CA LEU A 226 2.41 14.02 35.45
C LEU A 226 2.51 15.28 36.31
N SER A 227 3.15 15.13 37.47
CA SER A 227 3.53 16.24 38.36
C SER A 227 4.80 16.97 37.89
N SER A 228 5.70 16.29 37.17
CA SER A 228 6.91 16.91 36.62
C SER A 228 6.60 17.74 35.37
N LYS A 229 6.73 19.07 35.48
CA LYS A 229 6.51 20.01 34.36
C LYS A 229 7.45 19.72 33.18
N GLN A 230 8.72 19.42 33.44
CA GLN A 230 9.69 19.17 32.37
C GLN A 230 9.35 17.91 31.57
N ARG A 231 9.00 16.82 32.25
CA ARG A 231 8.63 15.56 31.60
C ARG A 231 7.29 15.66 30.86
N LYS A 232 6.31 16.33 31.47
CA LYS A 232 5.02 16.66 30.82
C LYS A 232 5.24 17.39 29.50
N LEU A 233 6.00 18.49 29.50
CA LEU A 233 6.26 19.28 28.30
C LEU A 233 7.05 18.51 27.23
N ALA A 234 7.99 17.65 27.63
CA ALA A 234 8.75 16.83 26.69
C ALA A 234 7.83 15.89 25.91
N ILE A 235 6.97 15.14 26.61
CA ILE A 235 6.04 14.19 25.98
C ILE A 235 5.02 14.94 25.12
N VAL A 236 4.40 16.00 25.65
CA VAL A 236 3.38 16.76 24.91
C VAL A 236 3.95 17.35 23.62
N ARG A 237 5.18 17.90 23.64
CA ARG A 237 5.82 18.44 22.43
C ARG A 237 6.11 17.37 21.40
N ASP A 238 6.58 16.21 21.84
CA ASP A 238 6.87 15.07 20.98
C ASP A 238 5.59 14.58 20.26
N GLN A 239 4.52 14.38 21.02
CA GLN A 239 3.23 13.92 20.48
C GLN A 239 2.55 14.97 19.59
N LEU A 240 2.61 16.26 19.94
CA LEU A 240 2.18 17.33 19.04
C LEU A 240 3.06 17.39 17.77
N GLY A 241 4.34 17.05 17.85
CA GLY A 241 5.23 16.89 16.71
C GLY A 241 4.76 15.81 15.76
N ASP A 242 4.33 14.66 16.27
CA ASP A 242 3.78 13.57 15.46
C ASP A 242 2.44 13.95 14.80
N ILE A 243 1.58 14.69 15.51
CA ILE A 243 0.30 15.20 14.96
C ILE A 243 0.56 16.23 13.85
N THR A 244 1.38 17.25 14.13
CA THR A 244 1.70 18.31 13.16
C THR A 244 2.51 17.80 11.98
N GLY A 245 3.38 16.82 12.20
CA GLY A 245 4.14 16.09 11.19
C GLY A 245 3.32 15.10 10.36
N LYS A 246 2.00 15.00 10.59
CA LYS A 246 1.06 14.10 9.89
C LYS A 246 1.38 12.60 10.05
N ARG A 247 2.14 12.24 11.09
CA ARG A 247 2.33 10.84 11.47
C ARG A 247 1.10 10.28 12.16
N VAL A 248 0.34 11.15 12.82
CA VAL A 248 -0.97 10.88 13.42
C VAL A 248 -1.96 11.91 12.91
N LYS A 249 -3.15 11.46 12.47
CA LYS A 249 -4.21 12.38 12.03
C LYS A 249 -4.87 13.02 13.25
N GLU A 250 -4.88 14.34 13.32
CA GLU A 250 -5.53 15.09 14.41
C GLU A 250 -7.01 14.73 14.56
N SER A 251 -7.71 14.44 13.46
CA SER A 251 -9.12 14.02 13.47
C SER A 251 -9.37 12.70 14.22
N LEU A 252 -8.33 11.91 14.48
CA LEU A 252 -8.41 10.68 15.25
C LEU A 252 -8.14 10.90 16.74
N ILE A 253 -7.77 12.11 17.16
CA ILE A 253 -7.46 12.46 18.54
C ILE A 253 -8.63 13.22 19.16
N HIS A 254 -8.93 12.98 20.43
CA HIS A 254 -9.98 13.70 21.14
C HIS A 254 -9.70 15.24 21.14
N PRO A 255 -10.64 16.10 20.70
CA PRO A 255 -10.39 17.53 20.53
C PRO A 255 -9.91 18.24 21.81
N LEU A 256 -10.44 17.85 22.97
CA LEU A 256 -10.02 18.38 24.27
C LEU A 256 -8.53 18.10 24.55
N LEU A 257 -8.03 16.90 24.23
CA LEU A 257 -6.61 16.57 24.43
C LEU A 257 -5.71 17.45 23.57
N CYS A 258 -6.06 17.65 22.30
CA CYS A 258 -5.32 18.54 21.40
C CYS A 258 -5.30 19.97 21.90
N LYS A 259 -6.43 20.47 22.42
CA LYS A 259 -6.55 21.82 22.96
C LYS A 259 -5.64 22.01 24.19
N GLU A 260 -5.78 21.15 25.19
CA GLU A 260 -5.01 21.21 26.44
C GLU A 260 -3.50 21.02 26.19
N ALA A 261 -3.14 20.10 25.29
CA ALA A 261 -1.75 19.89 24.87
C ALA A 261 -1.14 21.16 24.27
N ARG A 262 -1.87 21.89 23.43
CA ARG A 262 -1.40 23.14 22.81
C ARG A 262 -1.28 24.26 23.83
N GLU A 263 -2.27 24.42 24.70
CA GLU A 263 -2.24 25.44 25.76
C GLU A 263 -1.07 25.25 26.73
N LEU A 264 -0.63 24.01 26.97
CA LEU A 264 0.54 23.73 27.80
C LEU A 264 1.88 24.10 27.17
N VAL A 265 1.96 24.15 25.84
CA VAL A 265 3.21 24.39 25.10
C VAL A 265 3.39 25.88 24.72
N GLN A 266 2.30 26.64 24.71
CA GLN A 266 2.30 28.11 24.56
C GLN A 266 2.88 28.81 25.79
#